data_AF-A0A958A218-F1
#
_entry.id   AF-A0A958A218-F1
#
_cell.length_a   1.000
_cell.length_b   1.000
_cell.length_c   1.000
_cell.angle_alpha   90.00
_cell.angle_beta   90.00
_cell.angle_gamma   90.00
#
_symmetry.space_group_name_H-M   'P 1'
#
loop_
_entity.id
_entity.type
_entity.pdbx_description
1 polymer ?
#
loop_
_entity_poly.entity_id
_entity_poly.type
_entity_poly.pdbx_seq_one_letter_code
_entity_poly.pdbx_strand_id
1 'polypeptide(L)'
;MTILIVDDSSTQRLALAALLEDEGYTDLLLAGSAAEALHHFKQNERCCIDLVLMDLHMPLMNGIEACRQIKAVEARRDIPIIMVTSSTETEDLQLAFTAGAMDYITKPPNEVELLARVRSALKLKHETDQRKARERDMQQLNQQLEQVLIDLADKHKMLMHEQEKSERLLLNILPKPVAHRLKQSPEIIADHFEAVTVLFADIVGFTTLSAQIGPEELVKLLNDIFSRFDGLADRYGLEKIKTIGDAYMAVAGLPMPRSDHAAAAAEMALGMQREIAAIAMGQLQVRIGLHSGPVVAGVIGKKKFSYDLWGDTVNTASRMESHGLAGQIQVTQATYESLQHTFLFEPRGAISVKGKGELLTYLLMAKQGVAV
;
A
#
# COMPACT_ATOMS: atom_id res chain seq x y z
N MET A 1 -10.02 -3.09 51.33
CA MET A 1 -10.70 -4.37 51.12
C MET A 1 -11.92 -4.36 51.99
N THR A 2 -13.10 -4.48 51.43
CA THR A 2 -14.35 -4.33 52.18
C THR A 2 -14.84 -5.70 52.65
N ILE A 3 -15.07 -5.88 53.95
CA ILE A 3 -15.61 -7.14 54.51
C ILE A 3 -17.06 -6.89 54.97
N LEU A 4 -17.99 -7.70 54.49
CA LEU A 4 -19.38 -7.69 54.95
C LEU A 4 -19.58 -8.76 56.03
N ILE A 5 -19.99 -8.36 57.23
CA ILE A 5 -20.32 -9.26 58.33
C ILE A 5 -21.84 -9.32 58.47
N VAL A 6 -22.39 -10.53 58.36
CA VAL A 6 -23.83 -10.80 58.37
C VAL A 6 -24.13 -11.79 59.48
N ASP A 7 -24.90 -11.39 60.47
CA ASP A 7 -25.32 -12.21 61.61
C ASP A 7 -26.54 -11.55 62.23
N ASP A 8 -27.51 -12.25 62.80
CA ASP A 8 -28.71 -11.61 63.36
C ASP A 8 -28.47 -11.04 64.79
N SER A 9 -27.45 -11.54 65.48
CA SER A 9 -27.01 -11.08 66.79
C SER A 9 -26.11 -9.85 66.69
N SER A 10 -26.57 -8.70 67.18
CA SER A 10 -25.77 -7.47 67.23
C SER A 10 -24.47 -7.64 68.01
N THR A 11 -24.50 -8.39 69.11
CA THR A 11 -23.31 -8.68 69.93
C THR A 11 -22.26 -9.48 69.16
N GLN A 12 -22.68 -10.52 68.42
CA GLN A 12 -21.75 -11.35 67.63
C GLN A 12 -21.17 -10.58 66.45
N ARG A 13 -22.00 -9.78 65.75
CA ARG A 13 -21.53 -8.86 64.68
C ARG A 13 -20.44 -7.92 65.19
N LEU A 14 -20.67 -7.26 66.32
CA LEU A 14 -19.72 -6.30 66.88
C LEU A 14 -18.45 -6.99 67.39
N ALA A 15 -18.55 -8.20 67.94
CA ALA A 15 -17.38 -8.96 68.37
C ALA A 15 -16.50 -9.38 67.18
N LEU A 16 -17.10 -9.89 66.10
CA LEU A 16 -16.39 -10.20 64.86
C LEU A 16 -15.76 -8.95 64.24
N ALA A 17 -16.47 -7.82 64.25
CA ALA A 17 -15.95 -6.56 63.76
C ALA A 17 -14.73 -6.11 64.56
N ALA A 18 -14.79 -6.12 65.89
CA ALA A 18 -13.69 -5.73 66.76
C ALA A 18 -12.43 -6.58 66.52
N LEU A 19 -12.57 -7.91 66.41
CA LEU A 19 -11.45 -8.82 66.11
C LEU A 19 -10.77 -8.50 64.76
N LEU A 20 -11.54 -8.06 63.77
CA LEU A 20 -11.01 -7.68 62.46
C LEU A 20 -10.39 -6.27 62.48
N GLU A 21 -10.99 -5.34 63.22
CA GLU A 21 -10.48 -3.97 63.39
C GLU A 21 -9.12 -3.95 64.10
N ASP A 22 -8.94 -4.77 65.14
CA ASP A 22 -7.66 -4.91 65.87
C ASP A 22 -6.51 -5.35 64.95
N GLU A 23 -6.84 -6.04 63.86
CA GLU A 23 -5.90 -6.52 62.85
C GLU A 23 -5.80 -5.61 61.61
N GLY A 24 -6.42 -4.44 61.67
CA GLY A 24 -6.30 -3.38 60.67
C GLY A 24 -7.31 -3.45 59.52
N TYR A 25 -8.36 -4.28 59.61
CA TYR A 25 -9.46 -4.25 58.66
C TYR A 25 -10.46 -3.15 59.04
N THR A 26 -10.32 -1.97 58.43
CA THR A 26 -11.10 -0.78 58.81
C THR A 26 -12.36 -0.53 57.99
N ASP A 27 -12.55 -1.27 56.89
CA ASP A 27 -13.67 -1.09 55.96
C ASP A 27 -14.65 -2.27 56.10
N LEU A 28 -15.46 -2.20 57.15
CA LEU A 28 -16.40 -3.23 57.54
C LEU A 28 -17.84 -2.78 57.31
N LEU A 29 -18.63 -3.61 56.63
CA LEU A 29 -20.07 -3.46 56.50
C LEU A 29 -20.76 -4.45 57.42
N LEU A 30 -21.79 -4.01 58.12
CA LEU A 30 -22.59 -4.85 59.01
C LEU A 30 -24.01 -5.02 58.46
N ALA A 31 -24.54 -6.23 58.57
CA ALA A 31 -25.93 -6.54 58.21
C ALA A 31 -26.54 -7.48 59.25
N GLY A 32 -27.71 -7.12 59.77
CA GLY A 32 -28.45 -7.91 60.76
C GLY A 32 -29.31 -9.02 60.18
N SER A 33 -29.33 -9.17 58.86
CA SER A 33 -30.10 -10.21 58.18
C SER A 33 -29.57 -10.44 56.76
N ALA A 34 -29.94 -11.58 56.17
CA ALA A 34 -29.67 -11.85 54.76
C ALA A 34 -30.28 -10.79 53.82
N ALA A 35 -31.46 -10.23 54.17
CA ALA A 35 -32.10 -9.19 53.38
C ALA A 35 -31.29 -7.88 53.37
N GLU A 36 -30.77 -7.47 54.53
CA GLU A 36 -29.86 -6.32 54.64
C GLU A 36 -28.53 -6.57 53.92
N ALA A 37 -27.98 -7.78 54.01
CA ALA A 37 -26.77 -8.16 53.30
C ALA A 37 -26.94 -8.02 51.78
N LEU A 38 -28.05 -8.54 51.23
CA LEU A 38 -28.40 -8.39 49.81
C LEU A 38 -28.66 -6.93 49.40
N HIS A 39 -29.10 -6.09 50.33
CA HIS A 39 -29.32 -4.66 50.09
C HIS A 39 -28.00 -3.90 49.90
N HIS A 40 -26.96 -4.22 50.68
CA HIS A 40 -25.61 -3.66 50.51
C HIS A 40 -25.07 -3.86 49.09
N PHE A 41 -25.38 -4.99 48.45
CA PHE A 41 -25.01 -5.25 47.06
C PHE A 41 -25.87 -4.53 46.00
N LYS A 42 -27.03 -3.99 46.38
CA LYS A 42 -27.96 -3.29 45.46
C LYS A 42 -27.82 -1.77 45.51
N GLN A 43 -27.55 -1.18 46.68
CA GLN A 43 -27.42 0.28 46.83
C GLN A 43 -26.05 0.83 46.43
N ASN A 44 -25.02 -0.01 46.45
CA ASN A 44 -23.65 0.42 46.21
C ASN A 44 -23.11 -0.12 44.88
N GLU A 45 -23.41 0.53 43.77
CA GLU A 45 -22.72 0.26 42.49
C GLU A 45 -21.19 0.55 42.56
N ARG A 46 -20.74 1.23 43.62
CA ARG A 46 -19.33 1.64 43.84
C ARG A 46 -18.58 0.89 44.94
N CYS A 47 -19.24 0.10 45.79
CA CYS A 47 -18.56 -0.60 46.90
C CYS A 47 -18.34 -2.07 46.53
N CYS A 48 -17.08 -2.47 46.30
CA CYS A 48 -16.72 -3.86 46.03
C CYS A 48 -16.53 -4.62 47.34
N ILE A 49 -17.55 -5.36 47.75
CA ILE A 49 -17.40 -6.31 48.86
C ILE A 49 -16.40 -7.40 48.44
N ASP A 50 -15.31 -7.53 49.19
CA ASP A 50 -14.20 -8.43 48.90
C ASP A 50 -14.29 -9.75 49.68
N LEU A 51 -15.06 -9.78 50.77
CA LEU A 51 -15.32 -10.97 51.57
C LEU A 51 -16.66 -10.83 52.30
N VAL A 52 -17.38 -11.94 52.46
CA VAL A 52 -18.55 -12.01 53.33
C VAL A 52 -18.30 -13.02 54.45
N LEU A 53 -18.46 -12.59 55.70
CA LEU A 53 -18.62 -13.46 56.86
C LEU A 53 -20.11 -13.61 57.11
N MET A 54 -20.65 -14.82 56.96
CA MET A 54 -22.09 -15.05 56.93
C MET A 54 -22.49 -16.02 58.02
N ASP A 55 -23.35 -15.61 58.94
CA ASP A 55 -23.98 -16.51 59.88
C ASP A 55 -24.83 -17.54 59.14
N LEU A 56 -24.69 -18.81 59.54
CA LEU A 56 -25.40 -19.90 58.90
C LEU A 56 -26.89 -19.88 59.28
N HIS A 57 -27.21 -19.61 60.55
CA HIS A 57 -28.58 -19.65 61.07
C HIS A 57 -29.11 -18.25 61.35
N MET A 58 -29.99 -17.75 60.49
CA MET A 58 -30.67 -16.47 60.66
C MET A 58 -32.17 -16.61 60.38
N PRO A 59 -33.03 -15.78 60.98
CA PRO A 59 -34.47 -15.82 60.75
C PRO A 59 -34.84 -15.42 59.31
N LEU A 60 -35.97 -15.93 58.84
CA LEU A 60 -36.57 -15.72 57.51
C LEU A 60 -35.77 -16.31 56.34
N MET A 61 -34.48 -15.97 56.23
CA MET A 61 -33.57 -16.47 55.20
C MET A 61 -32.23 -16.80 55.87
N ASN A 62 -31.83 -18.06 55.77
CA ASN A 62 -30.58 -18.55 56.37
C ASN A 62 -29.35 -18.17 55.52
N GLY A 63 -28.15 -18.36 56.08
CA GLY A 63 -26.89 -18.01 55.42
C GLY A 63 -26.63 -18.80 54.13
N ILE A 64 -27.09 -20.05 54.05
CA ILE A 64 -26.93 -20.91 52.87
C ILE A 64 -27.76 -20.38 51.69
N GLU A 65 -29.01 -19.99 51.94
CA GLU A 65 -29.88 -19.35 50.94
C GLU A 65 -29.32 -18.00 50.49
N ALA A 66 -28.83 -17.19 51.44
CA ALA A 66 -28.20 -15.91 51.15
C ALA A 66 -26.95 -16.09 50.27
N CYS A 67 -26.08 -17.05 50.62
CA CYS A 67 -24.90 -17.41 49.84
C CYS A 67 -25.27 -17.78 48.40
N ARG A 68 -26.28 -18.65 48.23
CA ARG A 68 -26.75 -19.06 46.90
C ARG A 68 -27.22 -17.86 46.08
N GLN A 69 -27.95 -16.93 46.68
CA GLN A 69 -28.42 -15.72 46.00
C GLN A 69 -27.28 -14.76 45.62
N ILE A 70 -26.28 -14.60 46.49
CA ILE A 70 -25.09 -13.79 46.18
C ILE A 70 -24.33 -14.40 45.01
N LYS A 71 -24.09 -15.72 45.05
CA LYS A 71 -23.33 -16.46 44.02
C LYS A 71 -24.05 -16.59 42.67
N ALA A 72 -25.38 -16.50 42.66
CA ALA A 72 -26.17 -16.51 41.43
C ALA A 72 -25.90 -15.29 40.52
N VAL A 73 -25.44 -14.17 41.07
CA VAL A 73 -25.13 -12.96 40.32
C VAL A 73 -23.68 -13.01 39.81
N GLU A 74 -23.48 -12.93 38.50
CA GLU A 74 -22.16 -13.08 37.85
C GLU A 74 -21.09 -12.15 38.42
N ALA A 75 -21.42 -10.88 38.64
CA ALA A 75 -20.50 -9.88 39.21
C ALA A 75 -20.06 -10.17 40.66
N ARG A 76 -20.79 -11.05 41.38
CA ARG A 76 -20.57 -11.37 42.80
C ARG A 76 -20.11 -12.82 43.01
N ARG A 77 -20.08 -13.61 41.95
CA ARG A 77 -19.79 -15.05 41.99
C ARG A 77 -18.44 -15.37 42.63
N ASP A 78 -17.44 -14.53 42.42
CA ASP A 78 -16.09 -14.74 42.95
C ASP A 78 -15.87 -14.18 44.34
N ILE A 79 -16.86 -13.49 44.94
CA ILE A 79 -16.71 -12.94 46.29
C ILE A 79 -16.66 -14.11 47.28
N PRO A 80 -15.57 -14.33 48.02
CA PRO A 80 -15.50 -15.38 49.02
C PRO A 80 -16.58 -15.19 50.09
N ILE A 81 -17.20 -16.29 50.50
CA ILE A 81 -18.17 -16.31 51.59
C ILE A 81 -17.68 -17.36 52.59
N ILE A 82 -17.37 -16.93 53.82
CA ILE A 82 -17.01 -17.82 54.92
C ILE A 82 -18.22 -17.90 55.85
N MET A 83 -18.74 -19.09 56.07
CA MET A 83 -19.85 -19.30 56.99
C MET A 83 -19.38 -19.22 58.44
N VAL A 84 -20.18 -18.63 59.32
CA VAL A 84 -19.93 -18.61 60.77
C VAL A 84 -21.05 -19.44 61.40
N THR A 85 -20.74 -20.59 62.00
CA THR A 85 -21.74 -21.58 62.42
C THR A 85 -21.53 -22.05 63.85
N SER A 86 -22.62 -22.26 64.60
CA SER A 86 -22.62 -22.93 65.91
C SER A 86 -22.71 -24.45 65.83
N SER A 87 -23.13 -24.98 64.67
CA SER A 87 -23.25 -26.41 64.39
C SER A 87 -22.15 -26.86 63.43
N THR A 88 -21.43 -27.92 63.79
CA THR A 88 -20.52 -28.63 62.88
C THR A 88 -21.16 -29.90 62.31
N GLU A 89 -22.49 -29.97 62.30
CA GLU A 89 -23.20 -31.08 61.66
C GLU A 89 -22.82 -31.16 60.18
N THR A 90 -22.54 -32.39 59.74
CA THR A 90 -21.96 -32.66 58.42
C THR A 90 -22.89 -32.22 57.28
N GLU A 91 -24.21 -32.24 57.49
CA GLU A 91 -25.22 -31.87 56.48
C GLU A 91 -25.23 -30.37 56.18
N ASP A 92 -25.23 -29.51 57.20
CA ASP A 92 -25.27 -28.05 57.03
C ASP A 92 -24.00 -27.51 56.36
N LEU A 93 -22.84 -28.06 56.72
CA LEU A 93 -21.56 -27.72 56.07
C LEU A 93 -21.57 -28.14 54.60
N GLN A 94 -22.07 -29.34 54.29
CA GLN A 94 -22.18 -29.81 52.91
C GLN A 94 -23.10 -28.92 52.07
N LEU A 95 -24.23 -28.50 52.64
CA LEU A 95 -25.16 -27.57 52.00
C LEU A 95 -24.53 -26.19 51.78
N ALA A 96 -23.75 -25.68 52.74
CA ALA A 96 -23.04 -24.41 52.62
C ALA A 96 -22.02 -24.42 51.47
N PHE A 97 -21.15 -25.43 51.39
CA PHE A 97 -20.20 -25.57 50.28
C PHE A 97 -20.91 -25.73 48.94
N THR A 98 -22.00 -26.50 48.90
CA THR A 98 -22.83 -26.66 47.68
C THR A 98 -23.48 -25.34 47.24
N ALA A 99 -23.83 -24.47 48.19
CA ALA A 99 -24.34 -23.13 47.91
C ALA A 99 -23.24 -22.14 47.45
N GLY A 100 -21.97 -22.57 47.47
CA GLY A 100 -20.83 -21.78 47.02
C GLY A 100 -20.04 -21.10 48.14
N ALA A 101 -20.25 -21.47 49.41
CA ALA A 101 -19.38 -21.04 50.49
C ALA A 101 -17.94 -21.50 50.21
N MET A 102 -16.98 -20.62 50.48
CA MET A 102 -15.55 -20.93 50.36
C MET A 102 -15.08 -21.77 51.55
N ASP A 103 -15.60 -21.45 52.73
CA ASP A 103 -15.12 -22.02 53.98
C ASP A 103 -16.14 -21.80 55.12
N TYR A 104 -15.81 -22.29 56.32
CA TYR A 104 -16.57 -22.01 57.54
C TYR A 104 -15.66 -21.78 58.75
N ILE A 105 -16.22 -21.14 59.79
CA ILE A 105 -15.64 -20.88 61.11
C ILE A 105 -16.68 -21.28 62.16
N THR A 106 -16.22 -21.89 63.25
CA THR A 106 -17.09 -22.30 64.36
C THR A 106 -17.33 -21.17 65.36
N LYS A 107 -18.51 -21.12 65.97
CA LYS A 107 -18.86 -20.16 67.04
C LYS A 107 -18.57 -20.79 68.42
N PRO A 108 -17.96 -20.04 69.37
CA PRO A 108 -17.38 -18.71 69.19
C PRO A 108 -16.10 -18.76 68.34
N PRO A 109 -15.84 -17.75 67.49
CA PRO A 109 -14.70 -17.75 66.59
C PRO A 109 -13.38 -17.73 67.35
N ASN A 110 -12.47 -18.63 67.00
CA ASN A 110 -11.08 -18.52 67.40
C ASN A 110 -10.39 -17.44 66.55
N GLU A 111 -9.75 -16.46 67.19
CA GLU A 111 -9.10 -15.33 66.52
C GLU A 111 -8.06 -15.77 65.48
N VAL A 112 -7.19 -16.71 65.82
CA VAL A 112 -6.14 -17.21 64.92
C VAL A 112 -6.76 -17.90 63.69
N GLU A 113 -7.80 -18.71 63.89
CA GLU A 113 -8.51 -19.39 62.81
C GLU A 113 -9.25 -18.40 61.89
N LEU A 114 -10.00 -17.46 62.48
CA LEU A 114 -10.74 -16.42 61.77
C LEU A 114 -9.80 -15.62 60.86
N LEU A 115 -8.70 -15.12 61.43
CA LEU A 115 -7.76 -14.29 60.69
C LEU A 115 -7.03 -15.08 59.60
N ALA A 116 -6.66 -16.34 59.85
CA ALA A 116 -6.02 -17.18 58.84
C ALA A 116 -6.94 -17.42 57.62
N ARG A 117 -8.22 -17.70 57.86
CA ARG A 117 -9.21 -17.93 56.79
C ARG A 117 -9.56 -16.64 56.06
N VAL A 118 -9.78 -15.53 56.79
CA VAL A 118 -10.03 -14.19 56.22
C VAL A 118 -8.88 -13.75 55.31
N ARG A 119 -7.63 -13.85 55.79
CA ARG A 119 -6.43 -13.49 54.99
C ARG A 119 -6.32 -14.35 53.74
N SER A 120 -6.58 -15.66 53.83
CA SER A 120 -6.53 -16.58 52.70
C SER A 120 -7.59 -16.26 51.65
N ALA A 121 -8.83 -16.00 52.09
CA ALA A 121 -9.94 -15.66 51.22
C ALA A 121 -9.74 -14.33 50.49
N LEU A 122 -9.31 -13.29 51.22
CA LEU A 122 -9.02 -11.97 50.64
C LEU A 122 -7.86 -12.03 49.64
N LYS A 123 -6.81 -12.81 49.93
CA LYS A 123 -5.71 -13.04 48.99
C LYS A 123 -6.21 -13.67 47.68
N LEU A 124 -7.04 -14.70 47.77
CA LEU A 124 -7.59 -15.37 46.58
C LEU A 124 -8.51 -14.45 45.76
N LYS A 125 -9.33 -13.64 46.43
CA LYS A 125 -10.16 -12.63 45.77
C LYS A 125 -9.31 -11.64 44.99
N HIS A 126 -8.27 -11.10 45.64
CA HIS A 126 -7.37 -10.13 45.04
C HIS A 126 -6.67 -10.69 43.79
N GLU A 127 -6.12 -11.91 43.86
CA GLU A 127 -5.49 -12.57 42.71
C GLU A 127 -6.47 -12.81 41.56
N THR A 128 -7.71 -13.19 41.88
CA THR A 128 -8.77 -13.42 40.90
C THR A 128 -9.16 -12.13 40.17
N ASP A 129 -9.33 -11.03 40.90
CA ASP A 129 -9.66 -9.73 40.31
C ASP A 129 -8.54 -9.22 39.41
N GLN A 130 -7.29 -9.32 39.87
CA GLN A 130 -6.12 -8.93 39.07
C GLN A 130 -6.02 -9.75 37.78
N ARG A 131 -6.28 -11.05 37.84
CA ARG A 131 -6.25 -11.91 36.64
C ARG A 131 -7.31 -11.45 35.63
N LYS A 132 -8.55 -11.22 36.08
CA LYS A 132 -9.64 -10.76 35.21
C LYS A 132 -9.36 -9.37 34.62
N ALA A 133 -8.78 -8.46 35.40
CA ALA A 133 -8.37 -7.14 34.91
C ALA A 133 -7.31 -7.28 33.80
N ARG A 134 -6.25 -8.06 34.04
CA ARG A 134 -5.19 -8.31 33.03
C ARG A 134 -5.74 -8.95 31.75
N GLU A 135 -6.66 -9.90 31.87
CA GLU A 135 -7.31 -10.55 30.72
C GLU A 135 -8.10 -9.54 29.88
N ARG A 136 -8.85 -8.63 30.52
CA ARG A 136 -9.59 -7.56 29.82
C ARG A 136 -8.65 -6.59 29.11
N ASP A 137 -7.60 -6.13 29.80
CA ASP A 137 -6.62 -5.21 29.21
C ASP A 137 -5.92 -5.85 28.00
N MET A 138 -5.55 -7.13 28.11
CA MET A 138 -4.95 -7.88 27.02
C MET A 138 -5.89 -8.03 25.81
N GLN A 139 -7.17 -8.32 26.06
CA GLN A 139 -8.18 -8.39 24.99
C GLN A 139 -8.35 -7.05 24.29
N GLN A 140 -8.42 -5.96 25.04
CA GLN A 140 -8.52 -4.62 24.49
C GLN A 140 -7.29 -4.25 23.67
N LEU A 141 -6.08 -4.56 24.17
CA LEU A 141 -4.84 -4.29 23.45
C LEU A 141 -4.75 -5.11 22.16
N ASN A 142 -5.16 -6.38 22.18
CA ASN A 142 -5.19 -7.22 20.99
C ASN A 142 -6.14 -6.67 19.92
N GLN A 143 -7.34 -6.23 20.31
CA GLN A 143 -8.29 -5.59 19.38
C GLN A 143 -7.73 -4.29 18.80
N GLN A 144 -7.04 -3.47 19.61
CA GLN A 144 -6.37 -2.27 19.12
C GLN A 144 -5.24 -2.59 18.15
N LEU A 145 -4.43 -3.62 18.43
CA LEU A 145 -3.35 -4.06 17.57
C LEU A 145 -3.89 -4.56 16.22
N GLU A 146 -4.95 -5.37 16.22
CA GLU A 146 -5.62 -5.82 15.00
C GLU A 146 -6.09 -4.64 14.15
N GLN A 147 -6.71 -3.63 14.77
CA GLN A 147 -7.17 -2.44 14.07
C GLN A 147 -6.01 -1.64 13.44
N VAL A 148 -4.88 -1.51 14.15
CA VAL A 148 -3.67 -0.85 13.63
C VAL A 148 -3.07 -1.63 12.47
N LEU A 149 -3.05 -2.96 12.53
CA LEU A 149 -2.54 -3.80 11.45
C LEU A 149 -3.37 -3.65 10.17
N ILE A 150 -4.69 -3.56 10.29
CA ILE A 150 -5.60 -3.32 9.17
C ILE A 150 -5.33 -1.94 8.54
N ASP A 151 -5.26 -0.88 9.35
CA ASP A 151 -4.96 0.48 8.86
C ASP A 151 -3.58 0.57 8.19
N LEU A 152 -2.57 -0.12 8.75
CA LEU A 152 -1.23 -0.17 8.16
C LEU A 152 -1.23 -0.88 6.80
N ALA A 153 -1.98 -1.98 6.67
CA ALA A 153 -2.11 -2.71 5.41
C ALA A 153 -2.77 -1.85 4.33
N ASP A 154 -3.85 -1.13 4.67
CA ASP A 154 -4.55 -0.23 3.75
C ASP A 154 -3.65 0.94 3.33
N LYS A 155 -2.94 1.57 4.27
CA LYS A 155 -1.96 2.62 3.96
C LYS A 155 -0.85 2.12 3.05
N HIS A 156 -0.32 0.92 3.30
CA HIS A 156 0.72 0.34 2.46
C HIS A 156 0.22 0.11 1.03
N LYS A 157 -1.02 -0.39 0.88
CA LYS A 157 -1.67 -0.56 -0.43
C LYS A 157 -1.85 0.77 -1.17
N MET A 158 -2.28 1.82 -0.48
CA MET A 158 -2.42 3.16 -1.08
C MET A 158 -1.07 3.73 -1.52
N LEU A 159 -0.03 3.58 -0.71
CA LEU A 159 1.33 4.02 -1.06
C LEU A 159 1.86 3.30 -2.29
N MET A 160 1.69 1.98 -2.36
CA MET A 160 2.10 1.20 -3.53
C MET A 160 1.38 1.66 -4.81
N HIS A 161 0.07 1.89 -4.74
CA HIS A 161 -0.70 2.37 -5.88
C HIS A 161 -0.24 3.76 -6.37
N GLU A 162 0.02 4.68 -5.44
CA GLU A 162 0.52 6.02 -5.79
C GLU A 162 1.95 5.95 -6.35
N GLN A 163 2.78 5.06 -5.81
CA GLN A 163 4.14 4.81 -6.33
C GLN A 163 4.11 4.25 -7.76
N GLU A 164 3.27 3.25 -8.04
CA GLU A 164 3.08 2.70 -9.38
C GLU A 164 2.59 3.76 -10.37
N LYS A 165 1.64 4.59 -9.96
CA LYS A 165 1.11 5.67 -10.79
C LYS A 165 2.19 6.71 -11.10
N SER A 166 2.97 7.12 -10.09
CA SER A 166 4.08 8.05 -10.24
C SER A 166 5.18 7.48 -11.15
N GLU A 167 5.52 6.21 -10.97
CA GLU A 167 6.51 5.52 -11.80
C GLU A 167 6.07 5.42 -13.26
N ARG A 168 4.81 5.03 -13.50
CA ARG A 168 4.25 4.97 -14.86
C ARG A 168 4.31 6.32 -15.55
N LEU A 169 3.97 7.42 -14.85
CA LEU A 169 4.04 8.76 -15.43
C LEU A 169 5.48 9.18 -15.76
N LEU A 170 6.44 8.84 -14.92
CA LEU A 170 7.85 9.12 -15.19
C LEU A 170 8.35 8.32 -16.42
N LEU A 171 7.96 7.05 -16.52
CA LEU A 171 8.34 6.17 -17.63
C LEU A 171 7.66 6.50 -18.95
N ASN A 172 6.56 7.26 -18.93
CA ASN A 172 5.95 7.82 -20.14
C ASN A 172 6.76 8.98 -20.74
N ILE A 173 7.72 9.54 -19.99
CA ILE A 173 8.51 10.72 -20.41
C ILE A 173 9.97 10.33 -20.64
N LEU A 174 10.50 9.38 -19.86
CA LEU A 174 11.90 8.99 -19.88
C LEU A 174 12.04 7.48 -20.07
N PRO A 175 13.04 7.02 -20.86
CA PRO A 175 13.36 5.61 -20.94
C PRO A 175 13.70 5.03 -19.56
N LYS A 176 13.32 3.77 -19.30
CA LYS A 176 13.51 3.10 -17.99
C LYS A 176 14.93 3.26 -17.40
N PRO A 177 16.03 3.03 -18.16
CA PRO A 177 17.38 3.17 -17.61
C PRO A 177 17.71 4.62 -17.20
N VAL A 178 17.23 5.59 -17.98
CA VAL A 178 17.43 7.02 -17.74
C VAL A 178 16.64 7.49 -16.52
N ALA A 179 15.37 7.07 -16.40
CA ALA A 179 14.52 7.36 -15.26
C ALA A 179 15.10 6.81 -13.95
N HIS A 180 15.63 5.59 -13.97
CA HIS A 180 16.27 4.97 -12.81
C HIS A 180 17.53 5.74 -12.37
N ARG A 181 18.39 6.11 -13.32
CA ARG A 181 19.59 6.90 -13.03
C ARG A 181 19.24 8.26 -12.42
N LEU A 182 18.23 8.94 -12.96
CA LEU A 182 17.78 10.25 -12.46
C LEU A 182 17.20 10.18 -11.03
N LYS A 183 16.52 9.07 -10.67
CA LYS A 183 16.05 8.82 -9.30
C LYS A 183 17.20 8.66 -8.30
N GLN A 184 18.32 8.05 -8.73
CA GLN A 184 19.48 7.77 -7.87
C GLN A 184 20.41 8.98 -7.73
N SER A 185 20.66 9.70 -8.82
CA SER A 185 21.46 10.92 -8.84
C SER A 185 20.84 11.93 -9.80
N PRO A 186 20.45 13.13 -9.35
CA PRO A 186 19.87 14.18 -10.18
C PRO A 186 20.92 14.94 -11.02
N GLU A 187 22.11 14.39 -11.19
CA GLU A 187 23.16 14.97 -12.03
C GLU A 187 22.79 14.94 -13.53
N ILE A 188 23.52 15.73 -14.32
CA ILE A 188 23.32 15.83 -15.76
C ILE A 188 23.58 14.45 -16.39
N ILE A 189 22.57 13.90 -17.06
CA ILE A 189 22.70 12.69 -17.87
C ILE A 189 23.07 13.13 -19.29
N ALA A 190 24.28 12.79 -19.73
CA ALA A 190 24.76 13.00 -21.09
C ALA A 190 25.68 11.83 -21.47
N ASP A 191 25.16 10.93 -22.30
CA ASP A 191 25.82 9.70 -22.71
C ASP A 191 26.18 9.78 -24.20
N HIS A 192 27.39 9.36 -24.56
CA HIS A 192 27.85 9.32 -25.95
C HIS A 192 27.60 7.95 -26.56
N PHE A 193 27.07 7.93 -27.79
CA PHE A 193 26.78 6.72 -28.54
C PHE A 193 27.45 6.82 -29.91
N GLU A 194 28.32 5.86 -30.22
CA GLU A 194 29.12 5.87 -31.45
C GLU A 194 28.29 5.55 -32.70
N ALA A 195 27.27 4.70 -32.55
CA ALA A 195 26.48 4.17 -33.66
C ALA A 195 25.00 4.12 -33.30
N VAL A 196 24.23 5.03 -33.89
CA VAL A 196 22.76 5.03 -33.87
C VAL A 196 22.23 5.31 -35.27
N THR A 197 20.95 5.03 -35.52
CA THR A 197 20.25 5.54 -36.72
C THR A 197 19.08 6.41 -36.31
N VAL A 198 19.14 7.68 -36.71
CA VAL A 198 18.08 8.66 -36.45
C VAL A 198 17.12 8.69 -37.63
N LEU A 199 15.83 8.64 -37.31
CA LEU A 199 14.70 8.70 -38.23
C LEU A 199 13.92 10.00 -37.98
N PHE A 200 13.70 10.76 -39.04
CA PHE A 200 12.72 11.85 -39.09
C PHE A 200 11.64 11.51 -40.10
N ALA A 201 10.37 11.71 -39.73
CA ALA A 201 9.22 11.51 -40.60
C ALA A 201 8.30 12.73 -40.52
N ASP A 202 7.90 13.30 -41.66
CA ASP A 202 7.09 14.53 -41.73
C ASP A 202 5.89 14.35 -42.67
N ILE A 203 4.73 14.90 -42.31
CA ILE A 203 3.50 14.73 -43.08
C ILE A 203 3.49 15.68 -44.28
N VAL A 204 3.39 15.12 -45.48
CA VAL A 204 3.35 15.92 -46.71
C VAL A 204 2.07 16.75 -46.76
N GLY A 205 2.20 18.06 -46.99
CA GLY A 205 1.06 18.96 -47.17
C GLY A 205 0.31 19.30 -45.88
N PHE A 206 0.90 19.03 -44.71
CA PHE A 206 0.26 19.29 -43.42
C PHE A 206 -0.18 20.74 -43.23
N THR A 207 0.59 21.74 -43.66
CA THR A 207 0.19 23.14 -43.55
C THR A 207 -1.15 23.41 -44.24
N THR A 208 -1.35 22.86 -45.43
CA THR A 208 -2.62 22.98 -46.17
C THR A 208 -3.74 22.23 -45.47
N LEU A 209 -3.47 21.01 -44.99
CA LEU A 209 -4.42 20.18 -44.25
C LEU A 209 -4.90 20.86 -42.96
N SER A 210 -3.97 21.42 -42.19
CA SER A 210 -4.24 22.10 -40.91
C SER A 210 -5.05 23.39 -41.06
N ALA A 211 -5.04 24.00 -42.25
CA ALA A 211 -5.85 25.17 -42.57
C ALA A 211 -7.31 24.80 -42.95
N GLN A 212 -7.56 23.53 -43.31
CA GLN A 212 -8.86 23.05 -43.81
C GLN A 212 -9.65 22.26 -42.76
N ILE A 213 -8.97 21.64 -41.80
CA ILE A 213 -9.56 20.79 -40.76
C ILE A 213 -9.69 21.56 -39.44
N GLY A 214 -10.75 21.29 -38.67
CA GLY A 214 -10.92 21.87 -37.34
C GLY A 214 -9.81 21.45 -36.36
N PRO A 215 -9.38 22.31 -35.41
CA PRO A 215 -8.26 21.99 -34.51
C PRO A 215 -8.43 20.67 -33.73
N GLU A 216 -9.65 20.34 -33.30
CA GLU A 216 -9.92 19.08 -32.59
C GLU A 216 -9.74 17.84 -33.47
N GLU A 217 -10.20 17.91 -34.73
CA GLU A 217 -10.06 16.84 -35.71
C GLU A 217 -8.60 16.67 -36.14
N LEU A 218 -7.87 17.78 -36.27
CA LEU A 218 -6.44 17.77 -36.56
C LEU A 218 -5.64 17.08 -35.45
N VAL A 219 -5.95 17.39 -34.18
CA VAL A 219 -5.31 16.73 -33.03
C VAL A 219 -5.65 15.23 -32.99
N LYS A 220 -6.90 14.84 -33.29
CA LYS A 220 -7.30 13.42 -33.37
C LYS A 220 -6.54 12.68 -34.49
N LEU A 221 -6.41 13.31 -35.67
CA LEU A 221 -5.68 12.74 -36.79
C LEU A 221 -4.19 12.55 -36.45
N LEU A 222 -3.54 13.58 -35.90
CA LEU A 222 -2.14 13.50 -35.46
C LEU A 222 -1.96 12.40 -34.40
N ASN A 223 -2.90 12.30 -33.44
CA ASN A 223 -2.84 11.28 -32.42
C ASN A 223 -2.96 9.86 -33.00
N ASP A 224 -3.85 9.62 -33.97
CA ASP A 224 -3.97 8.32 -34.64
C ASP A 224 -2.68 7.96 -35.40
N ILE A 225 -2.15 8.90 -36.20
CA ILE A 225 -0.91 8.71 -36.94
C ILE A 225 0.26 8.39 -36.00
N PHE A 226 0.49 9.23 -34.99
CA PHE A 226 1.61 9.06 -34.08
C PHE A 226 1.46 7.84 -33.17
N SER A 227 0.23 7.43 -32.81
CA SER A 227 0.00 6.19 -32.06
C SER A 227 0.39 4.95 -32.87
N ARG A 228 0.13 4.95 -34.19
CA ARG A 228 0.58 3.87 -35.08
C ARG A 228 2.09 3.84 -35.21
N PHE A 229 2.72 5.02 -35.31
CA PHE A 229 4.17 5.13 -35.33
C PHE A 229 4.82 4.68 -34.02
N ASP A 230 4.21 5.02 -32.87
CA ASP A 230 4.64 4.52 -31.56
C ASP A 230 4.58 2.99 -31.51
N GLY A 231 3.51 2.38 -32.04
CA GLY A 231 3.42 0.92 -32.15
C GLY A 231 4.49 0.29 -33.07
N LEU A 232 4.92 0.99 -34.12
CA LEU A 232 6.05 0.55 -34.95
C LEU A 232 7.39 0.73 -34.22
N ALA A 233 7.56 1.82 -33.48
CA ALA A 233 8.74 2.07 -32.65
C ALA A 233 8.92 0.95 -31.62
N ASP A 234 7.84 0.58 -30.91
CA ASP A 234 7.84 -0.55 -29.97
C ASP A 234 8.17 -1.87 -30.67
N ARG A 235 7.56 -2.14 -31.83
CA ARG A 235 7.77 -3.38 -32.58
C ARG A 235 9.21 -3.57 -33.04
N TYR A 236 9.85 -2.51 -33.54
CA TYR A 236 11.22 -2.58 -34.06
C TYR A 236 12.27 -2.18 -33.02
N GLY A 237 11.85 -1.76 -31.83
CA GLY A 237 12.72 -1.35 -30.73
C GLY A 237 13.48 -0.05 -31.03
N LEU A 238 12.77 0.95 -31.56
CA LEU A 238 13.24 2.33 -31.63
C LEU A 238 12.72 3.12 -30.45
N GLU A 239 13.54 4.04 -29.95
CA GLU A 239 13.12 5.01 -28.95
C GLU A 239 12.49 6.23 -29.65
N LYS A 240 11.26 6.56 -29.26
CA LYS A 240 10.63 7.82 -29.65
C LYS A 240 11.28 8.96 -28.89
N ILE A 241 11.76 9.99 -29.58
CA ILE A 241 12.40 11.14 -28.94
C ILE A 241 11.39 12.25 -28.71
N LYS A 242 10.77 12.74 -29.78
CA LYS A 242 9.78 13.81 -29.71
C LYS A 242 9.00 13.94 -31.01
N THR A 243 7.90 14.67 -30.94
CA THR A 243 7.25 15.25 -32.11
C THR A 243 7.65 16.72 -32.23
N ILE A 244 7.72 17.22 -33.47
CA ILE A 244 8.07 18.62 -33.78
C ILE A 244 7.04 19.14 -34.77
N GLY A 245 5.92 19.65 -34.26
CA GLY A 245 4.75 19.91 -35.11
C GLY A 245 4.19 18.60 -35.66
N ASP A 246 4.19 18.48 -36.98
CA ASP A 246 3.80 17.30 -37.76
C ASP A 246 4.93 16.29 -38.00
N ALA A 247 6.16 16.62 -37.60
CA ALA A 247 7.27 15.71 -37.68
C ALA A 247 7.36 14.75 -36.47
N TYR A 248 7.82 13.53 -36.72
CA TYR A 248 8.06 12.46 -35.76
C TYR A 248 9.55 12.09 -35.77
N MET A 249 10.19 12.09 -34.61
CA MET A 249 11.60 11.75 -34.45
C MET A 249 11.75 10.49 -33.58
N ALA A 250 12.45 9.49 -34.12
CA ALA A 250 12.80 8.26 -33.42
C ALA A 250 14.24 7.84 -33.72
N VAL A 251 14.78 6.95 -32.91
CA VAL A 251 16.17 6.51 -33.03
C VAL A 251 16.33 5.05 -32.65
N ALA A 252 17.10 4.32 -33.45
CA ALA A 252 17.54 2.97 -33.13
C ALA A 252 18.95 3.01 -32.52
N GLY A 253 19.20 2.19 -31.49
CA GLY A 253 20.49 2.16 -30.78
C GLY A 253 20.55 2.97 -29.50
N LEU A 254 19.40 3.51 -29.05
CA LEU A 254 19.22 4.14 -27.74
C LEU A 254 18.00 3.53 -27.01
N PRO A 255 17.94 3.62 -25.67
CA PRO A 255 19.07 3.92 -24.77
C PRO A 255 20.08 2.76 -24.69
N MET A 256 19.73 1.58 -25.24
CA MET A 256 20.63 0.44 -25.36
C MET A 256 21.23 0.39 -26.79
N PRO A 257 22.56 0.33 -26.93
CA PRO A 257 23.21 0.08 -28.20
C PRO A 257 22.76 -1.25 -28.82
N ARG A 258 22.66 -1.28 -30.14
CA ARG A 258 22.30 -2.47 -30.91
C ARG A 258 23.00 -2.47 -32.27
N SER A 259 23.46 -3.61 -32.76
CA SER A 259 24.22 -3.71 -34.01
C SER A 259 23.36 -3.59 -35.27
N ASP A 260 22.07 -3.89 -35.16
CA ASP A 260 21.09 -3.86 -36.26
C ASP A 260 20.34 -2.51 -36.32
N HIS A 261 20.86 -1.45 -35.71
CA HIS A 261 20.18 -0.16 -35.55
C HIS A 261 19.68 0.41 -36.90
N ALA A 262 20.51 0.37 -37.95
CA ALA A 262 20.13 0.86 -39.27
C ALA A 262 19.01 0.02 -39.90
N ALA A 263 19.05 -1.30 -39.72
CA ALA A 263 18.05 -2.21 -40.28
C ALA A 263 16.70 -2.05 -39.57
N ALA A 264 16.71 -1.93 -38.25
CA ALA A 264 15.51 -1.65 -37.45
C ALA A 264 14.85 -0.33 -37.88
N ALA A 265 15.63 0.73 -38.09
CA ALA A 265 15.11 2.01 -38.53
C ALA A 265 14.55 1.97 -39.97
N ALA A 266 15.20 1.23 -40.87
CA ALA A 266 14.69 1.00 -42.23
C ALA A 266 13.35 0.24 -42.25
N GLU A 267 13.22 -0.80 -41.42
CA GLU A 267 11.97 -1.55 -41.29
C GLU A 267 10.83 -0.71 -40.73
N MET A 268 11.13 0.12 -39.72
CA MET A 268 10.17 1.08 -39.19
C MET A 268 9.74 2.08 -40.25
N ALA A 269 10.67 2.64 -41.03
CA ALA A 269 10.37 3.59 -42.11
C ALA A 269 9.44 2.99 -43.17
N LEU A 270 9.72 1.75 -43.63
CA LEU A 270 8.85 1.02 -44.56
C LEU A 270 7.49 0.69 -43.92
N GLY A 271 7.45 0.44 -42.60
CA GLY A 271 6.21 0.30 -41.83
C GLY A 271 5.39 1.59 -41.82
N MET A 272 6.02 2.74 -41.60
CA MET A 272 5.37 4.05 -41.53
C MET A 272 4.70 4.41 -42.86
N GLN A 273 5.35 4.16 -44.00
CA GLN A 273 4.73 4.35 -45.32
C GLN A 273 3.44 3.52 -45.48
N ARG A 274 3.46 2.26 -45.03
CA ARG A 274 2.29 1.36 -45.10
C ARG A 274 1.15 1.82 -44.19
N GLU A 275 1.45 2.20 -42.95
CA GLU A 275 0.44 2.72 -42.01
C GLU A 275 -0.18 4.03 -42.52
N ILE A 276 0.63 4.96 -43.04
CA ILE A 276 0.15 6.22 -43.60
C ILE A 276 -0.74 5.98 -44.83
N ALA A 277 -0.35 5.08 -45.72
CA ALA A 277 -1.15 4.74 -46.90
C ALA A 277 -2.51 4.12 -46.54
N ALA A 278 -2.61 3.43 -45.39
CA ALA A 278 -3.87 2.89 -44.90
C ALA A 278 -4.82 3.99 -44.33
N ILE A 279 -4.27 5.14 -43.93
CA ILE A 279 -5.03 6.27 -43.40
C ILE A 279 -5.57 7.12 -44.56
N ALA A 280 -6.79 7.65 -44.38
CA ALA A 280 -7.43 8.56 -45.34
C ALA A 280 -7.45 8.03 -46.80
N MET A 281 -7.61 6.71 -46.97
CA MET A 281 -7.64 6.05 -48.29
C MET A 281 -6.41 6.37 -49.17
N GLY A 282 -5.24 6.55 -48.56
CA GLY A 282 -3.97 6.81 -49.28
C GLY A 282 -3.76 8.27 -49.70
N GLN A 283 -4.57 9.21 -49.22
CA GLN A 283 -4.40 10.63 -49.51
C GLN A 283 -3.27 11.28 -48.71
N LEU A 284 -2.81 10.64 -47.62
CA LEU A 284 -1.68 11.10 -46.84
C LEU A 284 -0.39 10.44 -47.29
N GLN A 285 0.68 11.21 -47.25
CA GLN A 285 2.03 10.75 -47.53
C GLN A 285 2.96 11.28 -46.45
N VAL A 286 4.07 10.58 -46.28
CA VAL A 286 5.12 10.97 -45.34
C VAL A 286 6.45 11.09 -46.08
N ARG A 287 7.23 12.12 -45.77
CA ARG A 287 8.65 12.18 -46.12
C ARG A 287 9.45 11.59 -44.98
N ILE A 288 10.37 10.68 -45.27
CA ILE A 288 11.19 10.06 -44.23
C ILE A 288 12.67 10.24 -44.55
N GLY A 289 13.45 10.65 -43.56
CA GLY A 289 14.90 10.79 -43.62
C GLY A 289 15.61 9.88 -42.62
N LEU A 290 16.62 9.13 -43.07
CA LEU A 290 17.46 8.29 -42.21
C LEU A 290 18.93 8.67 -42.32
N HIS A 291 19.60 8.76 -41.18
CA HIS A 291 21.06 8.86 -41.13
C HIS A 291 21.64 8.11 -39.94
N SER A 292 22.78 7.46 -40.15
CA SER A 292 23.49 6.67 -39.14
C SER A 292 24.80 7.33 -38.77
N GLY A 293 25.09 7.43 -37.48
CA GLY A 293 26.31 8.05 -36.97
C GLY A 293 26.27 8.30 -35.46
N PRO A 294 27.27 8.98 -34.91
CA PRO A 294 27.39 9.20 -33.46
C PRO A 294 26.48 10.32 -32.95
N VAL A 295 25.98 10.16 -31.72
CA VAL A 295 25.17 11.17 -31.03
C VAL A 295 25.56 11.28 -29.55
N VAL A 296 25.19 12.40 -28.94
CA VAL A 296 25.11 12.54 -27.49
C VAL A 296 23.63 12.55 -27.13
N ALA A 297 23.20 11.67 -26.25
CA ALA A 297 21.84 11.64 -25.73
C ALA A 297 21.82 11.97 -24.25
N GLY A 298 20.79 12.63 -23.77
CA GLY A 298 20.80 13.14 -22.41
C GLY A 298 19.51 13.80 -21.98
N VAL A 299 19.43 14.13 -20.68
CA VAL A 299 18.26 14.77 -20.09
C VAL A 299 18.55 16.24 -19.83
N ILE A 300 17.73 17.13 -20.39
CA ILE A 300 17.79 18.57 -20.14
C ILE A 300 16.55 19.06 -19.37
N GLY A 301 16.74 20.10 -18.56
CA GLY A 301 15.67 20.79 -17.83
C GLY A 301 15.68 20.51 -16.33
N LYS A 302 15.21 21.49 -15.54
CA LYS A 302 15.09 21.39 -14.06
C LYS A 302 13.68 21.07 -13.57
N LYS A 303 12.66 21.25 -14.42
CA LYS A 303 11.23 21.07 -14.09
C LYS A 303 10.47 20.30 -15.18
N LYS A 304 10.82 20.52 -16.45
CA LYS A 304 10.32 19.76 -17.61
C LYS A 304 11.49 18.98 -18.18
N PHE A 305 11.71 17.78 -17.66
CA PHE A 305 12.75 16.91 -18.17
C PHE A 305 12.42 16.49 -19.60
N SER A 306 13.39 16.61 -20.49
CA SER A 306 13.31 16.10 -21.86
C SER A 306 14.54 15.26 -22.13
N TYR A 307 14.33 13.99 -22.47
CA TYR A 307 15.39 13.17 -23.05
C TYR A 307 15.50 13.50 -24.53
N ASP A 308 16.67 13.90 -24.99
CA ASP A 308 16.88 14.40 -26.35
C ASP A 308 18.25 14.00 -26.90
N LEU A 309 18.44 14.22 -28.19
CA LEU A 309 19.69 13.92 -28.89
C LEU A 309 20.34 15.20 -29.44
N TRP A 310 21.66 15.24 -29.34
CA TRP A 310 22.50 16.28 -29.91
C TRP A 310 23.60 15.66 -30.75
N GLY A 311 23.94 16.33 -31.84
CA GLY A 311 25.01 15.91 -32.73
C GLY A 311 24.69 16.20 -34.19
N ASP A 312 25.73 16.15 -35.00
CA ASP A 312 25.64 16.34 -36.44
C ASP A 312 24.76 15.27 -37.13
N THR A 313 24.70 14.06 -36.54
CA THR A 313 23.85 12.98 -37.03
C THR A 313 22.36 13.35 -37.01
N VAL A 314 21.88 14.03 -35.96
CA VAL A 314 20.49 14.49 -35.85
C VAL A 314 20.18 15.52 -36.95
N ASN A 315 21.07 16.48 -37.12
CA ASN A 315 20.92 17.51 -38.16
C ASN A 315 20.91 16.88 -39.56
N THR A 316 21.78 15.92 -39.82
CA THR A 316 21.86 15.24 -41.12
C THR A 316 20.58 14.45 -41.41
N ALA A 317 20.05 13.70 -40.43
CA ALA A 317 18.80 12.95 -40.58
C ALA A 317 17.62 13.89 -40.90
N SER A 318 17.49 15.00 -40.19
CA SER A 318 16.47 16.02 -40.46
C SER A 318 16.63 16.64 -41.86
N ARG A 319 17.85 16.77 -42.38
CA ARG A 319 18.08 17.22 -43.77
C ARG A 319 17.66 16.17 -44.80
N MET A 320 17.85 14.88 -44.50
CA MET A 320 17.38 13.80 -45.37
C MET A 320 15.85 13.79 -45.49
N GLU A 321 15.14 14.11 -44.41
CA GLU A 321 13.68 14.25 -44.44
C GLU A 321 13.29 15.50 -45.24
N SER A 322 13.77 16.69 -44.83
CA SER A 322 13.33 17.97 -45.41
C SER A 322 13.68 18.17 -46.89
N HIS A 323 14.75 17.52 -47.38
CA HIS A 323 15.12 17.48 -48.81
C HIS A 323 14.64 16.19 -49.49
N GLY A 324 13.87 15.36 -48.78
CA GLY A 324 13.31 14.11 -49.27
C GLY A 324 12.14 14.34 -50.22
N LEU A 325 11.85 13.31 -51.03
CA LEU A 325 10.71 13.32 -51.94
C LEU A 325 9.45 12.85 -51.20
N ALA A 326 8.30 13.42 -51.56
CA ALA A 326 7.02 13.05 -50.98
C ALA A 326 6.76 11.54 -51.12
N GLY A 327 6.41 10.88 -50.02
CA GLY A 327 6.13 9.45 -49.99
C GLY A 327 7.37 8.56 -50.13
N GLN A 328 8.58 9.09 -50.04
CA GLN A 328 9.84 8.34 -50.18
C GLN A 328 10.66 8.34 -48.90
N ILE A 329 11.52 7.34 -48.75
CA ILE A 329 12.49 7.25 -47.65
C ILE A 329 13.87 7.58 -48.20
N GLN A 330 14.41 8.74 -47.82
CA GLN A 330 15.74 9.18 -48.23
C GLN A 330 16.78 8.85 -47.17
N VAL A 331 17.92 8.31 -47.60
CA VAL A 331 19.04 7.94 -46.71
C VAL A 331 20.36 8.53 -47.23
N THR A 332 21.27 8.82 -46.30
CA THR A 332 22.67 9.14 -46.63
C THR A 332 23.45 7.92 -47.08
N GLN A 333 24.59 8.14 -47.76
CA GLN A 333 25.57 7.10 -48.10
C GLN A 333 25.96 6.20 -46.92
N ALA A 334 26.25 6.74 -45.73
CA ALA A 334 26.64 5.92 -44.57
C ALA A 334 25.57 4.87 -44.18
N THR A 335 24.29 5.26 -44.19
CA THR A 335 23.16 4.35 -43.93
C THR A 335 22.98 3.35 -45.08
N TYR A 336 23.13 3.79 -46.33
CA TYR A 336 23.08 2.90 -47.49
C TYR A 336 24.15 1.81 -47.41
N GLU A 337 25.41 2.17 -47.13
CA GLU A 337 26.52 1.21 -47.03
C GLU A 337 26.27 0.14 -45.96
N SER A 338 25.54 0.51 -44.90
CA SER A 338 25.16 -0.39 -43.81
C SER A 338 24.02 -1.35 -44.18
N LEU A 339 23.25 -1.06 -45.23
CA LEU A 339 21.99 -1.74 -45.57
C LEU A 339 21.94 -2.32 -46.99
N GLN A 340 22.87 -1.98 -47.87
CA GLN A 340 22.87 -2.34 -49.29
C GLN A 340 22.78 -3.86 -49.56
N HIS A 341 23.16 -4.70 -48.59
CA HIS A 341 23.11 -6.16 -48.70
C HIS A 341 21.79 -6.79 -48.22
N THR A 342 20.88 -6.00 -47.64
CA THR A 342 19.63 -6.50 -47.06
C THR A 342 18.41 -5.69 -47.50
N PHE A 343 18.61 -4.52 -48.09
CA PHE A 343 17.56 -3.64 -48.61
C PHE A 343 17.85 -3.23 -50.06
N LEU A 344 16.80 -2.84 -50.77
CA LEU A 344 16.83 -2.35 -52.14
C LEU A 344 16.80 -0.82 -52.14
N PHE A 345 17.68 -0.22 -52.94
CA PHE A 345 17.83 1.23 -53.03
C PHE A 345 17.90 1.71 -54.48
N GLU A 346 17.41 2.92 -54.70
CA GLU A 346 17.64 3.67 -55.93
C GLU A 346 18.57 4.87 -55.66
N PRO A 347 19.59 5.13 -56.49
CA PRO A 347 20.40 6.32 -56.37
C PRO A 347 19.56 7.59 -56.60
N ARG A 348 19.57 8.52 -55.64
CA ARG A 348 18.89 9.83 -55.79
C ARG A 348 19.79 10.88 -56.43
N GLY A 349 21.10 10.76 -56.21
CA GLY A 349 22.14 11.70 -56.64
C GLY A 349 22.66 12.56 -55.50
N ALA A 350 23.47 13.56 -55.85
CA ALA A 350 23.95 14.55 -54.88
C ALA A 350 22.86 15.58 -54.59
N ILE A 351 22.69 15.93 -53.31
CA ILE A 351 21.85 17.04 -52.87
C ILE A 351 22.67 18.09 -52.12
N SER A 352 22.39 19.35 -52.39
CA SER A 352 23.04 20.46 -51.70
C SER A 352 22.42 20.68 -50.33
N VAL A 353 23.21 20.45 -49.27
CA VAL A 353 22.77 20.60 -47.88
C VAL A 353 23.52 21.75 -47.22
N LYS A 354 22.76 22.72 -46.70
CA LYS A 354 23.32 23.90 -46.03
C LYS A 354 24.27 23.50 -44.90
N GLY A 355 25.53 23.95 -44.99
CA GLY A 355 26.57 23.68 -44.00
C GLY A 355 27.31 22.34 -44.19
N LYS A 356 26.94 21.53 -45.18
CA LYS A 356 27.56 20.23 -45.47
C LYS A 356 28.04 20.07 -46.93
N GLY A 357 27.61 20.96 -47.83
CA GLY A 357 27.93 20.85 -49.25
C GLY A 357 27.06 19.80 -49.93
N GLU A 358 27.61 19.13 -50.94
CA GLU A 358 26.93 18.07 -51.69
C GLU A 358 27.00 16.74 -50.93
N LEU A 359 25.85 16.11 -50.68
CA LEU A 359 25.75 14.78 -50.08
C LEU A 359 25.13 13.80 -51.06
N LEU A 360 25.76 12.64 -51.25
CA LEU A 360 25.17 11.54 -52.01
C LEU A 360 24.04 10.89 -51.21
N THR A 361 22.87 10.76 -51.83
CA THR A 361 21.68 10.17 -51.22
C THR A 361 21.10 9.04 -52.06
N TYR A 362 20.33 8.20 -51.36
CA TYR A 362 19.69 7.01 -51.89
C TYR A 362 18.24 6.97 -51.40
N LEU A 363 17.35 6.39 -52.20
CA LEU A 363 15.97 6.12 -51.82
C LEU A 363 15.83 4.66 -51.41
N LEU A 364 15.37 4.40 -50.18
CA LEU A 364 15.06 3.06 -49.71
C LEU A 364 13.71 2.62 -50.28
N MET A 365 13.71 1.51 -51.03
CA MET A 365 12.53 1.03 -51.76
C MET A 365 11.81 -0.11 -51.03
N ALA A 366 12.57 -1.13 -50.61
CA ALA A 366 12.02 -2.33 -50.00
C ALA A 366 13.11 -3.14 -49.27
N LYS A 367 12.69 -4.14 -48.50
CA LYS A 367 13.59 -5.18 -47.99
C LYS A 367 13.88 -6.22 -49.09
N GLN A 368 15.13 -6.66 -49.22
CA GLN A 368 15.47 -7.74 -50.16
C GLN A 368 14.71 -9.02 -49.79
N GLY A 369 14.12 -9.68 -50.80
CA GLY A 369 13.37 -10.93 -50.64
C GLY A 369 11.87 -10.75 -50.34
N VAL A 370 11.35 -9.53 -50.28
CA VAL A 370 9.90 -9.25 -50.26
C VAL A 370 9.52 -8.74 -51.65
N ALA A 371 8.67 -9.45 -52.39
CA ALA A 371 8.17 -8.98 -53.68
C ALA A 371 7.32 -7.72 -53.45
N VAL A 372 7.62 -6.65 -54.21
CA VAL A 372 6.96 -5.34 -54.19
C VAL A 372 5.50 -5.44 -54.60
#